data_AF-A0A4Y2PP02-F1
#
_entry.id   AF-A0A4Y2PP02-F1
#
_cell.length_a   1.000
_cell.length_b   1.000
_cell.length_c   1.000
_cell.angle_alpha   90.00
_cell.angle_beta   90.00
_cell.angle_gamma   90.00
#
_symmetry.space_group_name_H-M   'P 1'
#
loop_
_entity.id
_entity.type
_entity.pdbx_description
1 polymer ?
#
loop_
_entity_poly.entity_id
_entity_poly.type
_entity_poly.pdbx_seq_one_letter_code
_entity_poly.pdbx_strand_id
1 'polypeptide(L)'
;MLSPHEKLICLLIDEIYVNPGLNYKGGKLLGKAENANQQANTIQAFMIASLFSKYKEIVALVPMKNQTADDLYCQTLKVLQMLNDCKYNVLCLISDNNRINRNMFTQMCQGNLVNSISNPVQHENKLFFLFDTVHLIKSVRNNWFNEKTLGQVLCFPSPDNSSKIYLTKLQDLKDIYETEKSNLIKKAPKLSQKVLYPTSFEKQNVLLALNIFQESNSAALAHEAGEKGKDTMGTKEFIDQFLKWWNIVNVKYSEKGKRLKNPFCDPIRSKDQMSMVFLNKFYDWLVS
;
A
#
# COMPACT_ATOMS: atom_id res chain seq x y z
N MET A 1 -28.03 -11.59 -10.01
CA MET A 1 -27.93 -10.15 -9.66
C MET A 1 -27.35 -10.04 -8.27
N LEU A 2 -26.45 -9.08 -8.02
CA LEU A 2 -25.93 -8.81 -6.68
C LEU A 2 -27.05 -8.33 -5.76
N SER A 3 -27.06 -8.83 -4.53
CA SER A 3 -27.96 -8.35 -3.49
C SER A 3 -27.57 -6.91 -3.05
N PRO A 4 -28.48 -6.14 -2.43
CA PRO A 4 -28.22 -4.73 -2.11
C PRO A 4 -26.95 -4.49 -1.28
N HIS A 5 -26.64 -5.37 -0.33
CA HIS A 5 -25.45 -5.22 0.51
C HIS A 5 -24.16 -5.51 -0.26
N GLU A 6 -24.18 -6.43 -1.24
CA GLU A 6 -23.03 -6.71 -2.12
C GLU A 6 -22.76 -5.56 -3.12
N LYS A 7 -23.69 -4.60 -3.25
CA LYS A 7 -23.48 -3.39 -4.04
C LYS A 7 -22.73 -2.28 -3.28
N LEU A 8 -22.37 -2.50 -2.02
CA LEU A 8 -21.39 -1.66 -1.33
C LEU A 8 -19.98 -2.08 -1.77
N ILE A 9 -19.34 -1.22 -2.55
CA ILE A 9 -18.08 -1.54 -3.24
C ILE A 9 -16.99 -0.53 -2.93
N CYS A 10 -15.74 -0.93 -3.16
CA CYS A 10 -14.63 -0.01 -3.33
C CYS A 10 -14.23 0.05 -4.81
N LEU A 11 -13.86 1.26 -5.26
CA LEU A 11 -13.37 1.53 -6.61
C LEU A 11 -11.85 1.61 -6.58
N LEU A 12 -11.20 0.65 -7.24
CA LEU A 12 -9.75 0.57 -7.40
C LEU A 12 -9.35 1.27 -8.69
N ILE A 13 -8.32 2.10 -8.61
CA ILE A 13 -7.78 2.94 -9.67
C ILE A 13 -6.31 2.57 -9.86
N ASP A 14 -5.96 2.08 -11.05
CA ASP A 14 -4.59 1.66 -11.36
C ASP A 14 -4.20 1.97 -12.82
N GLU A 15 -2.91 2.14 -13.08
CA GLU A 15 -2.37 2.48 -14.39
C GLU A 15 -1.62 1.30 -15.00
N ILE A 16 -1.95 0.96 -16.24
CA ILE A 16 -1.26 -0.10 -17.00
C ILE A 16 -0.45 0.55 -18.12
N TYR A 17 0.87 0.41 -18.08
CA TYR A 17 1.74 0.82 -19.18
C TYR A 17 1.54 -0.08 -20.39
N VAL A 18 1.39 0.52 -21.57
CA VAL A 18 1.24 -0.19 -22.84
C VAL A 18 2.20 0.36 -23.87
N ASN A 19 2.67 -0.52 -24.77
CA ASN A 19 3.46 -0.09 -25.90
C ASN A 19 2.56 0.71 -26.87
N PRO A 20 2.92 1.95 -27.21
CA PRO A 20 2.15 2.74 -28.17
C PRO A 20 2.03 2.02 -29.51
N GLY A 21 0.81 1.91 -30.02
CA GLY A 21 0.53 1.23 -31.27
C GLY A 21 -0.86 1.58 -31.79
N LEU A 22 -1.02 1.58 -33.12
CA LEU A 22 -2.33 1.71 -33.76
C LEU A 22 -2.63 0.41 -34.49
N ASN A 23 -3.81 -0.15 -34.26
CA ASN A 23 -4.28 -1.33 -34.96
C ASN A 23 -5.60 -1.02 -35.65
N TYR A 24 -5.68 -1.26 -36.94
CA TYR A 24 -6.95 -1.17 -37.67
C TYR A 24 -7.59 -2.55 -37.73
N LYS A 25 -8.76 -2.71 -37.11
CA LYS A 25 -9.50 -3.97 -37.09
C LYS A 25 -11.00 -3.72 -37.23
N GLY A 26 -11.62 -4.36 -38.21
CA GLY A 26 -13.08 -4.32 -38.41
C GLY A 26 -13.63 -2.90 -38.62
N GLY A 27 -12.94 -2.06 -39.40
CA GLY A 27 -13.39 -0.69 -39.66
C GLY A 27 -13.04 0.32 -38.57
N LYS A 28 -12.41 -0.10 -37.47
CA LYS A 28 -12.08 0.76 -36.33
C LYS A 28 -10.59 0.84 -36.10
N LEU A 29 -10.11 2.04 -35.83
CA LEU A 29 -8.74 2.31 -35.39
C LEU A 29 -8.66 2.18 -33.85
N LEU A 30 -7.87 1.23 -33.37
CA LEU A 30 -7.65 0.95 -31.95
C LEU A 30 -6.27 1.48 -31.51
N GLY A 31 -6.14 1.79 -30.21
CA GLY A 31 -4.87 2.22 -29.59
C GLY A 31 -4.66 3.73 -29.54
N LYS A 32 -5.65 4.51 -29.98
CA LYS A 32 -5.69 5.97 -29.81
C LYS A 32 -6.07 6.31 -28.36
N ALA A 33 -5.42 7.33 -27.80
CA ALA A 33 -5.75 7.88 -26.49
C ALA A 33 -7.07 8.68 -26.51
N GLU A 34 -7.77 8.72 -25.38
CA GLU A 34 -8.97 9.55 -25.23
C GLU A 34 -8.65 11.03 -25.01
N ASN A 35 -7.56 11.32 -24.30
CA ASN A 35 -7.17 12.69 -23.95
C ASN A 35 -6.32 13.40 -25.02
N ALA A 36 -5.89 12.69 -26.07
CA ALA A 36 -5.03 13.25 -27.11
C ALA A 36 -5.27 12.59 -28.46
N ASN A 37 -5.01 13.33 -29.56
CA ASN A 37 -5.01 12.75 -30.91
C ASN A 37 -3.71 11.96 -31.20
N GLN A 38 -3.32 11.06 -30.30
CA GLN A 38 -2.07 10.30 -30.35
C GLN A 38 -2.30 8.86 -29.88
N GLN A 39 -1.29 7.99 -30.09
CA GLN A 39 -1.27 6.64 -29.52
C GLN A 39 -1.21 6.70 -27.99
N ALA A 40 -2.05 5.92 -27.33
CA ALA A 40 -2.00 5.72 -25.89
C ALA A 40 -0.67 5.07 -25.48
N ASN A 41 -0.10 5.51 -24.35
CA ASN A 41 1.04 4.85 -23.71
C ASN A 41 0.65 4.20 -22.37
N THR A 42 -0.57 4.45 -21.92
CA THR A 42 -1.12 3.94 -20.67
C THR A 42 -2.59 3.59 -20.88
N ILE A 43 -3.10 2.69 -20.04
CA ILE A 43 -4.52 2.41 -19.88
C ILE A 43 -4.86 2.64 -18.42
N GLN A 44 -5.71 3.62 -18.15
CA GLN A 44 -6.28 3.82 -16.83
C GLN A 44 -7.36 2.78 -16.59
N ALA A 45 -7.15 1.92 -15.60
CA ALA A 45 -8.09 0.89 -15.20
C ALA A 45 -8.90 1.34 -13.99
N PHE A 46 -10.21 1.06 -14.04
CA PHE A 46 -11.14 1.20 -12.94
C PHE A 46 -11.78 -0.16 -12.66
N MET A 47 -11.59 -0.68 -11.46
CA MET A 47 -12.10 -1.97 -11.03
C MET A 47 -12.95 -1.81 -9.78
N ILE A 48 -14.10 -2.45 -9.72
CA ILE A 48 -14.90 -2.51 -8.49
C ILE A 48 -14.61 -3.81 -7.75
N ALA A 49 -14.65 -3.75 -6.43
CA ALA A 49 -14.62 -4.91 -5.55
C ALA A 49 -15.74 -4.78 -4.51
N SER A 50 -16.59 -5.80 -4.43
CA SER A 50 -17.60 -5.92 -3.38
C SER A 50 -16.94 -6.13 -2.02
N LEU A 51 -17.46 -5.44 -1.00
CA LEU A 51 -17.00 -5.62 0.38
C LEU A 51 -17.56 -6.88 1.04
N PHE A 52 -18.73 -7.33 0.59
CA PHE A 52 -19.46 -8.45 1.21
C PHE A 52 -19.50 -9.71 0.35
N SER A 53 -18.83 -9.72 -0.80
CA SER A 53 -18.70 -10.91 -1.64
C SER A 53 -17.39 -10.95 -2.40
N LYS A 54 -17.11 -12.06 -3.09
CA LYS A 54 -15.91 -12.21 -3.92
C LYS A 54 -16.00 -11.47 -5.25
N TYR A 55 -17.09 -10.74 -5.50
CA TYR A 55 -17.35 -10.07 -6.77
C TYR A 55 -16.32 -8.98 -7.04
N LYS A 56 -15.68 -9.06 -8.21
CA LYS A 56 -14.76 -8.06 -8.75
C LYS A 56 -14.97 -7.94 -10.25
N GLU A 57 -14.91 -6.72 -10.77
CA GLU A 57 -15.11 -6.48 -12.19
C GLU A 57 -14.36 -5.22 -12.64
N ILE A 58 -13.78 -5.27 -13.83
CA ILE A 58 -13.25 -4.08 -14.49
C ILE A 58 -14.42 -3.34 -15.12
N VAL A 59 -14.66 -2.11 -14.67
CA VAL A 59 -15.80 -1.31 -15.12
C VAL A 59 -15.42 -0.27 -16.17
N ALA A 60 -14.15 0.11 -16.24
CA ALA A 60 -13.63 0.93 -17.33
C ALA A 60 -12.13 0.68 -17.58
N LEU A 61 -11.75 0.74 -18.85
CA LEU A 61 -10.37 0.78 -19.33
C LEU A 61 -10.26 1.95 -20.29
N VAL A 62 -9.56 2.99 -19.87
CA VAL A 62 -9.47 4.26 -20.60
C VAL A 62 -8.06 4.40 -21.16
N PRO A 63 -7.86 4.34 -22.49
CA PRO A 63 -6.54 4.54 -23.09
C PRO A 63 -6.11 6.00 -22.97
N MET A 64 -4.95 6.26 -22.37
CA MET A 64 -4.46 7.61 -22.08
C MET A 64 -3.07 7.84 -22.65
N LYS A 65 -2.78 9.11 -22.94
CA LYS A 65 -1.47 9.61 -23.31
C LYS A 65 -1.00 10.63 -22.29
N ASN A 66 0.07 10.33 -21.56
CA ASN A 66 0.66 11.24 -20.57
C ASN A 66 -0.41 11.83 -19.63
N GLN A 67 -1.16 10.95 -18.97
CA GLN A 67 -2.32 11.30 -18.18
C GLN A 67 -1.99 12.34 -17.10
N THR A 68 -2.86 13.35 -16.97
CA THR A 68 -2.77 14.35 -15.92
C THR A 68 -3.68 14.01 -14.74
N ALA A 69 -3.52 14.73 -13.62
CA ALA A 69 -4.43 14.60 -12.49
C ALA A 69 -5.86 15.06 -12.85
N ASP A 70 -5.99 16.11 -13.65
CA ASP A 70 -7.27 16.62 -14.15
C ASP A 70 -7.98 15.59 -15.04
N ASP A 71 -7.24 14.93 -15.93
CA ASP A 71 -7.75 13.82 -16.74
C ASP A 71 -8.30 12.71 -15.85
N LEU A 72 -7.51 12.28 -14.85
CA LEU A 72 -7.91 11.22 -13.92
C LEU A 72 -9.14 11.61 -13.09
N TYR A 73 -9.18 12.86 -12.62
CA TYR A 73 -10.31 13.42 -11.88
C TYR A 73 -11.59 13.34 -12.70
N CYS A 74 -11.55 13.82 -13.95
CA CYS A 74 -12.69 13.79 -14.86
C CYS A 74 -13.17 12.37 -15.13
N GLN A 75 -12.25 11.43 -15.37
CA GLN A 75 -12.61 10.03 -15.61
C GLN A 75 -13.19 9.37 -14.35
N THR A 76 -12.63 9.67 -13.18
CA THR A 76 -13.14 9.15 -11.90
C THR A 76 -14.58 9.60 -11.65
N LEU A 77 -14.90 10.88 -11.90
CA LEU A 77 -16.28 11.39 -11.78
C LEU A 77 -17.26 10.68 -12.73
N LYS A 78 -16.86 10.47 -14.00
CA LYS A 78 -17.68 9.72 -14.97
C LYS A 78 -17.95 8.29 -14.51
N VAL A 79 -16.93 7.61 -13.99
CA VAL A 79 -17.07 6.24 -13.47
C VAL A 79 -17.97 6.21 -12.23
N LEU A 80 -17.84 7.18 -11.31
CA LEU A 80 -18.73 7.30 -10.16
C LEU A 80 -20.19 7.51 -10.59
N GLN A 81 -20.44 8.35 -11.60
CA GLN A 81 -21.78 8.56 -12.15
C GLN A 81 -22.35 7.27 -12.74
N MET A 82 -21.60 6.59 -13.60
CA MET A 82 -22.00 5.31 -14.20
C MET A 82 -22.34 4.26 -13.12
N LEU A 83 -21.52 4.15 -12.07
CA LEU A 83 -21.76 3.21 -10.98
C LEU A 83 -23.03 3.54 -10.19
N ASN A 84 -23.29 4.83 -9.95
CA ASN A 84 -24.52 5.28 -9.31
C ASN A 84 -25.77 4.95 -10.15
N ASP A 85 -25.70 5.12 -11.47
CA ASP A 85 -26.80 4.78 -12.38
C ASP A 85 -27.13 3.27 -12.32
N CYS A 86 -26.09 2.43 -12.16
CA CYS A 86 -26.20 0.98 -11.91
C CYS A 86 -26.60 0.61 -10.47
N LYS A 87 -26.86 1.59 -9.61
CA LYS A 87 -27.25 1.44 -8.20
C LYS A 87 -26.17 0.81 -7.32
N TYR A 88 -24.89 1.00 -7.66
CA TYR A 88 -23.78 0.72 -6.75
C TYR A 88 -23.61 1.85 -5.74
N ASN A 89 -23.10 1.51 -4.55
CA ASN A 89 -22.69 2.46 -3.54
C ASN A 89 -21.17 2.37 -3.38
N VAL A 90 -20.47 3.44 -3.78
CA VAL A 90 -19.01 3.49 -3.72
C VAL A 90 -18.60 4.03 -2.34
N LEU A 91 -18.11 3.14 -1.49
CA LEU A 91 -17.64 3.50 -0.15
C LEU A 91 -16.27 4.18 -0.20
N CYS A 92 -15.35 3.63 -1.00
CA CYS A 92 -13.97 4.07 -1.00
C CYS A 92 -13.31 4.08 -2.37
N LEU A 93 -12.43 5.05 -2.61
CA LEU A 93 -11.47 5.06 -3.72
C LEU A 93 -10.14 4.51 -3.22
N ILE A 94 -9.56 3.58 -3.95
CA ILE A 94 -8.25 2.98 -3.64
C ILE A 94 -7.31 3.18 -4.83
N SER A 95 -6.16 3.81 -4.60
CA SER A 95 -5.12 3.98 -5.62
C SER A 95 -3.72 3.72 -5.06
N ASP A 96 -2.70 3.67 -5.91
CA ASP A 96 -1.32 3.82 -5.44
C ASP A 96 -1.07 5.25 -4.91
N ASN A 97 0.12 5.48 -4.33
CA ASN A 97 0.56 6.78 -3.81
C ASN A 97 1.46 7.55 -4.81
N ASN A 98 1.23 7.39 -6.11
CA ASN A 98 1.94 8.17 -7.12
C ASN A 98 1.44 9.62 -7.15
N ARG A 99 2.22 10.51 -7.79
CA ARG A 99 1.94 11.95 -7.80
C ARG A 99 0.60 12.28 -8.45
N ILE A 100 0.25 11.62 -9.56
CA ILE A 100 -0.99 11.89 -10.30
C ILE A 100 -2.20 11.52 -9.44
N ASN A 101 -2.18 10.34 -8.82
CA ASN A 101 -3.23 9.85 -7.94
C ASN A 101 -3.41 10.73 -6.69
N ARG A 102 -2.30 11.13 -6.04
CA ARG A 102 -2.36 12.09 -4.94
C ARG A 102 -2.98 13.41 -5.36
N ASN A 103 -2.55 13.97 -6.49
CA ASN A 103 -3.07 15.25 -6.97
C ASN A 103 -4.57 15.15 -7.29
N MET A 104 -5.02 14.03 -7.87
CA MET A 104 -6.43 13.79 -8.13
C MET A 104 -7.24 13.71 -6.82
N PHE A 105 -6.78 12.97 -5.81
CA PHE A 105 -7.44 12.96 -4.50
C PHE A 105 -7.48 14.35 -3.85
N THR A 106 -6.38 15.10 -3.90
CA THR A 106 -6.33 16.48 -3.41
C THR A 106 -7.32 17.39 -4.15
N GLN A 107 -7.46 17.24 -5.47
CA GLN A 107 -8.42 17.96 -6.28
C GLN A 107 -9.87 17.62 -5.91
N MET A 108 -10.18 16.33 -5.68
CA MET A 108 -11.48 15.91 -5.16
C MET A 108 -11.79 16.52 -3.79
N CYS A 109 -10.76 16.79 -2.98
CA CYS A 109 -10.87 17.43 -1.68
C CYS A 109 -10.73 18.97 -1.72
N GLN A 110 -10.89 19.59 -2.89
CA GLN A 110 -10.84 21.06 -3.05
C GLN A 110 -9.51 21.68 -2.62
N GLY A 111 -8.40 20.97 -2.81
CA GLY A 111 -7.04 21.46 -2.60
C GLY A 111 -6.37 21.00 -1.30
N ASN A 112 -7.12 20.47 -0.33
CA ASN A 112 -6.55 19.91 0.90
C ASN A 112 -6.96 18.45 1.06
N LEU A 113 -6.02 17.53 0.95
CA LEU A 113 -6.30 16.10 1.03
C LEU A 113 -6.81 15.72 2.43
N VAL A 114 -8.07 15.29 2.48
CA VAL A 114 -8.73 14.74 3.68
C VAL A 114 -9.01 13.25 3.50
N ASN A 115 -9.35 12.56 4.60
CA ASN A 115 -9.62 11.11 4.58
C ASN A 115 -10.95 10.73 3.90
N SER A 116 -11.89 11.67 3.81
CA SER A 116 -13.20 11.45 3.19
C SER A 116 -13.90 12.77 2.84
N ILE A 117 -14.78 12.70 1.85
CA ILE A 117 -15.71 13.77 1.46
C ILE A 117 -17.14 13.23 1.38
N SER A 118 -18.13 14.11 1.22
CA SER A 118 -19.44 13.68 0.70
C SER A 118 -19.27 13.18 -0.72
N ASN A 119 -19.88 12.04 -1.04
CA ASN A 119 -19.76 11.45 -2.37
C ASN A 119 -20.35 12.45 -3.41
N PRO A 120 -19.62 12.75 -4.51
CA PRO A 120 -20.01 13.79 -5.45
C PRO A 120 -21.26 13.43 -6.27
N VAL A 121 -21.66 12.16 -6.30
CA VAL A 121 -22.85 11.67 -7.02
C VAL A 121 -23.95 11.20 -6.06
N GLN A 122 -23.57 10.74 -4.87
CA GLN A 122 -24.48 10.27 -3.82
C GLN A 122 -24.26 11.06 -2.53
N HIS A 123 -24.69 12.32 -2.48
CA HIS A 123 -24.32 13.27 -1.41
C HIS A 123 -24.62 12.82 0.04
N GLU A 124 -25.60 11.92 0.22
CA GLU A 124 -25.93 11.31 1.52
C GLU A 124 -24.85 10.32 2.02
N ASN A 125 -24.02 9.80 1.13
CA ASN A 125 -22.98 8.83 1.43
C ASN A 125 -21.61 9.51 1.55
N LYS A 126 -20.76 8.99 2.45
CA LYS A 126 -19.34 9.36 2.49
C LYS A 126 -18.55 8.58 1.45
N LEU A 127 -17.54 9.24 0.88
CA LEU A 127 -16.53 8.64 0.02
C LEU A 127 -15.17 8.76 0.70
N PHE A 128 -14.55 7.62 1.02
CA PHE A 128 -13.23 7.56 1.67
C PHE A 128 -12.10 7.43 0.64
N PHE A 129 -10.95 8.04 0.93
CA PHE A 129 -9.74 7.91 0.12
C PHE A 129 -8.73 7.01 0.82
N LEU A 130 -8.28 5.97 0.13
CA LEU A 130 -7.30 5.02 0.64
C LEU A 130 -6.16 4.84 -0.36
N PHE A 131 -4.96 4.66 0.18
CA PHE A 131 -3.82 4.22 -0.61
C PHE A 131 -3.64 2.71 -0.45
N ASP A 132 -3.27 2.03 -1.53
CA ASP A 132 -3.00 0.60 -1.50
C ASP A 132 -1.87 0.30 -0.50
N THR A 133 -2.23 -0.44 0.55
CA THR A 133 -1.34 -0.90 1.62
C THR A 133 -0.12 -1.66 1.09
N VAL A 134 -0.25 -2.43 0.00
CA VAL A 134 0.86 -3.14 -0.66
C VAL A 134 1.86 -2.14 -1.24
N HIS A 135 1.38 -1.05 -1.84
CA HIS A 135 2.25 0.00 -2.34
C HIS A 135 2.88 0.80 -1.21
N LEU A 136 2.15 1.06 -0.12
CA LEU A 136 2.68 1.72 1.06
C LEU A 136 3.87 0.96 1.67
N ILE A 137 3.75 -0.35 1.93
CA ILE A 137 4.87 -1.12 2.51
C ILE A 137 6.09 -1.20 1.58
N LYS A 138 5.85 -1.29 0.26
CA LYS A 138 6.92 -1.20 -0.75
C LYS A 138 7.62 0.16 -0.68
N SER A 139 6.86 1.25 -0.55
CA SER A 139 7.40 2.61 -0.44
C SER A 139 8.20 2.81 0.84
N VAL A 140 7.73 2.31 1.99
CA VAL A 140 8.48 2.37 3.26
C VAL A 140 9.85 1.70 3.10
N ARG A 141 9.89 0.47 2.57
CA ARG A 141 11.17 -0.20 2.28
C ARG A 141 12.00 0.62 1.29
N ASN A 142 11.43 1.02 0.15
CA ASN A 142 12.18 1.69 -0.90
C ASN A 142 12.79 3.02 -0.44
N ASN A 143 12.06 3.77 0.40
CA ASN A 143 12.55 5.01 1.00
C ASN A 143 13.74 4.72 1.91
N TRP A 144 13.65 3.70 2.77
CA TRP A 144 14.77 3.29 3.62
C TRP A 144 15.99 2.87 2.79
N PHE A 145 15.79 2.16 1.68
CA PHE A 145 16.88 1.74 0.80
C PHE A 145 17.48 2.87 -0.03
N ASN A 146 16.73 3.95 -0.28
CA ASN A 146 17.21 5.11 -1.01
C ASN A 146 17.83 6.17 -0.09
N GLU A 147 17.81 5.95 1.23
CA GLU A 147 18.50 6.80 2.20
C GLU A 147 20.01 6.84 1.88
N LYS A 148 20.60 8.03 1.95
CA LYS A 148 21.97 8.28 1.50
C LYS A 148 22.98 8.30 2.65
N THR A 149 22.53 8.32 3.90
CA THR A 149 23.42 8.24 5.06
C THR A 149 24.21 6.93 5.07
N LEU A 150 25.41 6.97 5.66
CA LEU A 150 26.23 5.77 5.85
C LEU A 150 25.46 4.75 6.70
N GLY A 151 25.23 3.56 6.16
CA GLY A 151 24.42 2.52 6.80
C GLY A 151 22.91 2.67 6.63
N GLN A 152 22.45 3.64 5.83
CA GLN A 152 21.05 3.89 5.48
C GLN A 152 20.20 4.02 6.75
N VAL A 153 20.51 5.06 7.51
CA VAL A 153 19.97 5.33 8.83
C VAL A 153 18.76 6.23 8.73
N LEU A 154 17.64 5.80 9.32
CA LEU A 154 16.49 6.66 9.60
C LEU A 154 16.41 6.89 11.12
N CYS A 155 15.90 8.05 11.51
CA CYS A 155 15.59 8.36 12.90
C CYS A 155 14.06 8.45 13.07
N PHE A 156 13.57 8.00 14.22
CA PHE A 156 12.16 8.06 14.56
C PHE A 156 11.98 8.13 16.09
N PRO A 157 10.94 8.79 16.60
CA PRO A 157 10.66 8.81 18.03
C PRO A 157 10.25 7.42 18.53
N SER A 158 10.46 7.12 19.80
CA SER A 158 9.99 5.87 20.40
C SER A 158 8.46 5.87 20.42
N PRO A 159 7.79 4.78 20.00
CA PRO A 159 6.33 4.67 20.02
C PRO A 159 5.71 4.94 21.40
N ASP A 160 6.45 4.64 22.48
CA ASP A 160 6.00 4.84 23.86
C ASP A 160 6.49 6.15 24.50
N ASN A 161 7.46 6.85 23.89
CA ASN A 161 8.04 8.07 24.45
C ASN A 161 8.64 8.96 23.35
N SER A 162 7.92 10.01 22.96
CA SER A 162 8.34 10.91 21.88
C SER A 162 9.67 11.65 22.14
N SER A 163 10.10 11.77 23.40
CA SER A 163 11.40 12.38 23.74
C SER A 163 12.58 11.43 23.50
N LYS A 164 12.34 10.13 23.38
CA LYS A 164 13.39 9.14 23.08
C LYS A 164 13.43 8.93 21.58
N ILE A 165 14.60 9.14 20.95
CA ILE A 165 14.80 8.89 19.52
C ILE A 165 15.50 7.56 19.32
N TYR A 166 14.99 6.75 18.39
CA TYR A 166 15.65 5.55 17.90
C TYR A 166 16.26 5.77 16.53
N LEU A 167 17.33 5.02 16.26
CA LEU A 167 17.96 4.93 14.95
C LEU A 167 17.69 3.54 14.38
N THR A 168 17.14 3.46 13.18
CA THR A 168 17.07 2.21 12.41
C THR A 168 18.10 2.25 11.29
N LYS A 169 18.93 1.23 11.19
CA LYS A 169 20.05 1.15 10.25
C LYS A 169 19.82 -0.07 9.36
N LEU A 170 19.74 0.12 8.05
CA LEU A 170 19.61 -1.03 7.15
C LEU A 170 20.84 -1.93 7.24
N GLN A 171 21.98 -1.35 7.61
CA GLN A 171 23.22 -2.08 7.84
C GLN A 171 23.07 -3.18 8.89
N ASP A 172 22.23 -3.03 9.92
CA ASP A 172 22.04 -4.08 10.93
C ASP A 172 21.51 -5.38 10.31
N LEU A 173 20.60 -5.27 9.32
CA LEU A 173 20.09 -6.42 8.58
C LEU A 173 21.13 -7.02 7.63
N LYS A 174 21.96 -6.18 7.01
CA LYS A 174 23.06 -6.63 6.16
C LYS A 174 24.11 -7.38 6.98
N ASP A 175 24.45 -6.89 8.16
CA ASP A 175 25.43 -7.52 9.05
C ASP A 175 24.95 -8.89 9.53
N ILE A 176 23.66 -9.02 9.86
CA ILE A 176 23.06 -10.33 10.17
C ILE A 176 23.22 -11.27 8.98
N TYR A 177 22.81 -10.84 7.78
CA TYR A 177 22.93 -11.66 6.58
C TYR A 177 24.37 -12.06 6.28
N GLU A 178 25.33 -11.12 6.34
CA GLU A 178 26.75 -11.39 6.09
C GLU A 178 27.34 -12.36 7.11
N THR A 179 26.94 -12.25 8.39
CA THR A 179 27.39 -13.14 9.46
C THR A 179 26.88 -14.57 9.26
N GLU A 180 25.67 -14.74 8.72
CA GLU A 180 25.03 -16.06 8.62
C GLU A 180 24.91 -16.61 7.20
N LYS A 181 25.40 -15.90 6.17
CA LYS A 181 25.19 -16.30 4.76
C LYS A 181 25.72 -17.70 4.44
N SER A 182 26.85 -18.09 5.05
CA SER A 182 27.49 -19.40 4.92
C SER A 182 26.98 -20.44 5.92
N ASN A 183 26.12 -20.06 6.86
CA ASN A 183 25.62 -20.97 7.88
C ASN A 183 24.49 -21.84 7.31
N LEU A 184 24.48 -23.11 7.72
CA LEU A 184 23.40 -24.03 7.38
C LEU A 184 22.09 -23.63 8.08
N ILE A 185 22.18 -23.20 9.34
CA ILE A 185 21.06 -22.74 10.15
C ILE A 185 21.18 -21.23 10.35
N LYS A 186 20.11 -20.51 9.99
CA LYS A 186 20.06 -19.04 9.98
C LYS A 186 18.97 -18.55 10.92
N LYS A 187 19.23 -17.47 11.64
CA LYS A 187 18.26 -16.79 12.52
C LYS A 187 17.28 -15.94 11.70
N ALA A 188 17.76 -15.34 10.61
CA ALA A 188 16.95 -14.53 9.70
C ALA A 188 16.93 -15.16 8.28
N PRO A 189 16.36 -16.38 8.11
CA PRO A 189 16.48 -17.17 6.88
C PRO A 189 15.84 -16.52 5.63
N LYS A 190 14.97 -15.53 5.83
CA LYS A 190 14.30 -14.80 4.73
C LYS A 190 15.12 -13.61 4.23
N LEU A 191 16.18 -13.21 4.94
CA LEU A 191 17.16 -12.26 4.43
C LEU A 191 18.00 -12.94 3.36
N SER A 192 18.02 -12.33 2.17
CA SER A 192 18.76 -12.81 1.01
C SER A 192 19.33 -11.63 0.24
N GLN A 193 20.26 -11.91 -0.67
CA GLN A 193 20.82 -10.89 -1.55
C GLN A 193 19.74 -10.06 -2.26
N LYS A 194 18.68 -10.71 -2.77
CA LYS A 194 17.57 -10.04 -3.46
C LYS A 194 16.73 -9.15 -2.55
N VAL A 195 16.64 -9.50 -1.28
CA VAL A 195 15.88 -8.74 -0.27
C VAL A 195 16.66 -7.49 0.14
N LEU A 196 17.98 -7.61 0.32
CA LEU A 196 18.86 -6.53 0.81
C LEU A 196 19.46 -5.65 -0.30
N TYR A 197 19.51 -6.17 -1.53
CA TYR A 197 20.06 -5.47 -2.70
C TYR A 197 19.14 -5.64 -3.92
N PRO A 198 17.88 -5.16 -3.87
CA PRO A 198 16.91 -5.36 -4.93
C PRO A 198 17.23 -4.49 -6.15
N THR A 199 17.14 -5.10 -7.33
CA THR A 199 17.08 -4.38 -8.62
C THR A 199 15.79 -3.55 -8.73
N SER A 200 15.72 -2.66 -9.73
CA SER A 200 14.51 -1.84 -9.99
C SER A 200 13.25 -2.69 -10.19
N PHE A 201 13.38 -3.87 -10.81
CA PHE A 201 12.26 -4.80 -10.97
C PHE A 201 11.88 -5.46 -9.64
N GLU A 202 12.86 -5.92 -8.86
CA GLU A 202 12.63 -6.53 -7.54
C GLU A 202 12.05 -5.55 -6.51
N LYS A 203 12.31 -4.25 -6.66
CA LYS A 203 11.65 -3.20 -5.87
C LYS A 203 10.12 -3.20 -6.04
N GLN A 204 9.56 -3.74 -7.12
CA GLN A 204 8.11 -3.87 -7.27
C GLN A 204 7.53 -5.13 -6.63
N ASN A 205 8.37 -6.08 -6.22
CA ASN A 205 7.92 -7.32 -5.61
C ASN A 205 7.57 -7.14 -4.13
N VAL A 206 6.28 -7.32 -3.80
CA VAL A 206 5.76 -7.22 -2.43
C VAL A 206 6.35 -8.28 -1.50
N LEU A 207 6.58 -9.51 -1.95
CA LEU A 207 7.12 -10.57 -1.10
C LEU A 207 8.53 -10.23 -0.62
N LEU A 208 9.37 -9.67 -1.49
CA LEU A 208 10.69 -9.17 -1.11
C LEU A 208 10.60 -8.01 -0.12
N ALA A 209 9.57 -7.16 -0.24
CA ALA A 209 9.33 -6.09 0.74
C ALA A 209 8.97 -6.63 2.11
N LEU A 210 8.05 -7.58 2.16
CA LEU A 210 7.61 -8.21 3.41
C LEU A 210 8.70 -9.02 4.10
N ASN A 211 9.65 -9.57 3.33
CA ASN A 211 10.79 -10.30 3.91
C ASN A 211 11.74 -9.41 4.72
N ILE A 212 11.71 -8.08 4.55
CA ILE A 212 12.44 -7.14 5.43
C ILE A 212 11.75 -7.06 6.80
N PHE A 213 10.42 -6.95 6.81
CA PHE A 213 9.61 -6.76 8.01
C PHE A 213 9.19 -8.08 8.67
N GLN A 214 10.01 -9.13 8.57
CA GLN A 214 9.68 -10.44 9.12
C GLN A 214 10.01 -10.56 10.60
N GLU A 215 9.17 -11.32 11.32
CA GLU A 215 9.32 -11.60 12.74
C GLU A 215 10.67 -12.25 13.06
N SER A 216 11.16 -13.14 12.19
CA SER A 216 12.49 -13.76 12.34
C SER A 216 13.63 -12.73 12.35
N ASN A 217 13.49 -11.66 11.57
CA ASN A 217 14.52 -10.61 11.51
C ASN A 217 14.49 -9.78 12.80
N SER A 218 13.30 -9.47 13.32
CA SER A 218 13.14 -8.81 14.63
C SER A 218 13.76 -9.65 15.76
N ALA A 219 13.49 -10.96 15.78
CA ALA A 219 14.09 -11.88 16.74
C ALA A 219 15.63 -11.94 16.62
N ALA A 220 16.16 -11.98 15.40
CA ALA A 220 17.61 -11.96 15.16
C ALA A 220 18.25 -10.64 15.65
N LEU A 221 17.62 -9.50 15.42
CA LEU A 221 18.09 -8.19 15.90
C LEU A 221 18.08 -8.12 17.44
N ALA A 222 17.04 -8.63 18.09
CA ALA A 222 16.96 -8.71 19.55
C ALA A 222 18.09 -9.57 20.14
N HIS A 223 18.39 -10.70 19.49
CA HIS A 223 19.49 -11.56 19.88
C HIS A 223 20.86 -10.86 19.73
N GLU A 224 21.09 -10.12 18.64
CA GLU A 224 22.33 -9.34 18.45
C GLU A 224 22.49 -8.24 19.52
N ALA A 225 21.39 -7.62 19.95
CA ALA A 225 21.41 -6.62 21.03
C ALA A 225 21.77 -7.24 22.38
N GLY A 226 21.14 -8.36 22.74
CA GLY A 226 21.35 -9.02 24.04
C GLY A 226 22.71 -9.70 24.17
N GLU A 227 23.05 -10.59 23.23
CA GLU A 227 24.27 -11.44 23.37
C GLU A 227 25.54 -10.74 22.89
N LYS A 228 25.45 -9.86 21.89
CA LYS A 228 26.63 -9.20 21.30
C LYS A 228 26.75 -7.72 21.65
N GLY A 229 25.82 -7.18 22.45
CA GLY A 229 25.82 -5.78 22.87
C GLY A 229 25.71 -4.78 21.71
N LYS A 230 25.17 -5.19 20.56
CA LYS A 230 25.01 -4.30 19.40
C LYS A 230 23.82 -3.37 19.57
N ASP A 231 23.96 -2.14 19.08
CA ASP A 231 22.86 -1.16 19.02
C ASP A 231 21.93 -1.44 17.82
N THR A 232 21.10 -2.47 17.94
CA THR A 232 20.14 -2.92 16.90
C THR A 232 18.67 -2.76 17.32
N MET A 233 18.42 -2.25 18.53
CA MET A 233 17.07 -2.16 19.10
C MET A 233 16.17 -1.19 18.34
N GLY A 234 16.72 -0.10 17.80
CA GLY A 234 15.94 0.81 16.94
C GLY A 234 15.49 0.14 15.65
N THR A 235 16.36 -0.63 14.99
CA THR A 235 15.99 -1.40 13.79
C THR A 235 14.93 -2.45 14.07
N LYS A 236 15.04 -3.14 15.21
CA LYS A 236 14.02 -4.09 15.69
C LYS A 236 12.67 -3.39 15.87
N GLU A 237 12.65 -2.27 16.60
CA GLU A 237 11.40 -1.54 16.88
C GLU A 237 10.74 -1.05 15.59
N PHE A 238 11.53 -0.50 14.65
CA PHE A 238 11.03 -0.09 13.34
C PHE A 238 10.35 -1.25 12.58
N ILE A 239 10.98 -2.43 12.56
CA ILE A 239 10.41 -3.62 11.92
C ILE A 239 9.12 -4.06 12.60
N ASP A 240 9.08 -4.09 13.93
CA ASP A 240 7.92 -4.53 14.69
C ASP A 240 6.70 -3.62 14.46
N GLN A 241 6.91 -2.29 14.39
CA GLN A 241 5.83 -1.34 14.14
C GLN A 241 5.19 -1.57 12.76
N PHE A 242 5.98 -1.69 11.70
CA PHE A 242 5.45 -1.95 10.36
C PHE A 242 4.90 -3.36 10.18
N LEU A 243 5.45 -4.37 10.87
CA LEU A 243 4.91 -5.73 10.88
C LEU A 243 3.54 -5.78 11.56
N LYS A 244 3.37 -5.12 12.72
CA LYS A 244 2.07 -5.00 13.40
C LYS A 244 1.05 -4.30 12.52
N TRP A 245 1.42 -3.16 11.94
CA TRP A 245 0.56 -2.43 10.99
C TRP A 245 0.13 -3.33 9.82
N TRP A 246 1.08 -4.03 9.18
CA TRP A 246 0.80 -4.93 8.05
C TRP A 246 -0.16 -6.07 8.42
N ASN A 247 0.01 -6.65 9.62
CA ASN A 247 -0.84 -7.73 10.10
C ASN A 247 -2.31 -7.32 10.21
N ILE A 248 -2.57 -6.06 10.59
CA ILE A 248 -3.90 -5.47 10.74
C ILE A 248 -4.52 -5.14 9.38
N VAL A 249 -3.79 -4.45 8.51
CA VAL A 249 -4.37 -3.93 7.26
C VAL A 249 -4.52 -4.99 6.16
N ASN A 250 -3.91 -6.18 6.33
CA ASN A 250 -3.94 -7.28 5.36
C ASN A 250 -4.64 -8.54 5.89
N VAL A 251 -5.76 -8.38 6.60
CA VAL A 251 -6.62 -9.50 7.03
C VAL A 251 -7.55 -9.91 5.88
N LYS A 252 -7.41 -11.16 5.41
CA LYS A 252 -8.15 -11.66 4.22
C LYS A 252 -9.43 -12.44 4.56
N TYR A 253 -9.55 -12.95 5.77
CA TYR A 253 -10.69 -13.75 6.22
C TYR A 253 -10.74 -13.76 7.75
N SER A 254 -11.93 -14.06 8.31
CA SER A 254 -12.22 -13.86 9.73
C SER A 254 -11.36 -14.67 10.68
N GLU A 255 -10.96 -15.89 10.27
CA GLU A 255 -10.23 -16.82 11.13
C GLU A 255 -8.71 -16.65 11.09
N LYS A 256 -8.18 -15.65 10.36
CA LYS A 256 -6.73 -15.46 10.19
C LYS A 256 -6.01 -15.29 11.53
N GLY A 257 -6.50 -14.42 12.41
CA GLY A 257 -5.90 -14.15 13.70
C GLY A 257 -5.90 -15.36 14.63
N LYS A 258 -7.03 -16.07 14.73
CA LYS A 258 -7.10 -17.35 15.47
C LYS A 258 -6.10 -18.40 14.94
N ARG A 259 -6.04 -18.60 13.61
CA ARG A 259 -5.13 -19.57 13.00
C ARG A 259 -3.66 -19.26 13.25
N LEU A 260 -3.30 -17.98 13.20
CA LEU A 260 -1.93 -17.51 13.45
C LEU A 260 -1.65 -17.23 14.93
N LYS A 261 -2.64 -17.38 15.81
CA LYS A 261 -2.58 -16.95 17.22
C LYS A 261 -2.07 -15.51 17.38
N ASN A 262 -2.49 -14.63 16.48
CA ASN A 262 -2.06 -13.24 16.44
C ASN A 262 -3.28 -12.30 16.43
N PRO A 263 -3.58 -11.61 17.55
CA PRO A 263 -4.72 -10.70 17.66
C PRO A 263 -4.69 -9.51 16.67
N PHE A 264 -3.50 -9.11 16.21
CA PHE A 264 -3.38 -8.08 15.17
C PHE A 264 -3.84 -8.57 13.79
N CYS A 265 -4.05 -9.88 13.61
CA CYS A 265 -4.62 -10.45 12.40
C CYS A 265 -6.13 -10.75 12.50
N ASP A 266 -6.79 -10.33 13.58
CA ASP A 266 -8.25 -10.42 13.70
C ASP A 266 -8.94 -9.29 12.92
N PRO A 267 -10.12 -9.53 12.31
CA PRO A 267 -10.92 -8.46 11.74
C PRO A 267 -11.22 -7.38 12.78
N ILE A 268 -11.23 -6.13 12.34
CA ILE A 268 -11.61 -4.99 13.18
C ILE A 268 -13.13 -5.05 13.39
N ARG A 269 -13.56 -5.18 14.64
CA ARG A 269 -14.98 -5.25 15.04
C ARG A 269 -15.42 -4.13 15.97
N SER A 270 -14.48 -3.47 16.64
CA SER A 270 -14.75 -2.39 17.59
C SER A 270 -13.62 -1.37 17.59
N LYS A 271 -13.92 -0.15 18.06
CA LYS A 271 -12.94 0.94 18.18
C LYS A 271 -11.94 0.70 19.31
N ASP A 272 -12.35 -0.07 20.31
CA ASP A 272 -11.53 -0.37 21.51
C ASP A 272 -10.66 -1.63 21.32
N GLN A 273 -10.78 -2.31 20.18
CA GLN A 273 -9.95 -3.46 19.86
C GLN A 273 -8.46 -3.06 19.80
N MET A 274 -7.59 -3.94 20.27
CA MET A 274 -6.14 -3.73 20.31
C MET A 274 -5.55 -3.26 18.96
N SER A 275 -6.07 -3.75 17.83
CA SER A 275 -5.65 -3.32 16.49
C SER A 275 -5.99 -1.85 16.23
N MET A 276 -7.16 -1.37 16.62
CA MET A 276 -7.55 0.04 16.47
C MET A 276 -6.78 0.95 17.42
N VAL A 277 -6.58 0.53 18.67
CA VAL A 277 -5.74 1.26 19.63
C VAL A 277 -4.31 1.40 19.08
N PHE A 278 -3.75 0.33 18.52
CA PHE A 278 -2.45 0.37 17.86
C PHE A 278 -2.45 1.31 16.66
N LEU A 279 -3.44 1.25 15.77
CA LEU A 279 -3.49 2.11 14.58
C LEU A 279 -3.56 3.60 14.94
N ASN A 280 -4.28 3.97 16.00
CA ASN A 280 -4.31 5.35 16.50
C ASN A 280 -2.94 5.79 16.99
N LYS A 281 -2.28 5.00 17.84
CA LYS A 281 -0.92 5.28 18.31
C LYS A 281 0.09 5.35 17.17
N PHE A 282 -0.05 4.45 16.19
CA PHE A 282 0.81 4.41 15.01
C PHE A 282 0.62 5.65 14.14
N TYR A 283 -0.61 6.15 14.02
CA TYR A 283 -0.88 7.43 13.36
C TYR A 283 -0.20 8.59 14.10
N ASP A 284 -0.41 8.69 15.41
CA ASP A 284 0.20 9.75 16.25
C ASP A 284 1.72 9.73 16.14
N TRP A 285 2.31 8.53 16.12
CA TRP A 285 3.75 8.31 15.94
C TRP A 285 4.27 8.71 14.54
N LEU A 286 3.46 8.61 13.49
CA LEU A 286 3.86 9.02 12.13
C LEU A 286 3.81 10.54 11.94
N VAL A 287 3.02 11.26 12.74
CA VAL A 287 2.85 12.72 12.65
C VAL A 287 3.61 13.51 13.71
N SER A 288 4.22 12.81 14.69
CA SER A 288 5.12 13.38 15.70
C SER A 288 6.50 13.67 15.13
#